data_AF-A0A2E9J7X3-F1
#
_entry.id   AF-A0A2E9J7X3-F1
#
_cell.length_a   1.000
_cell.length_b   1.000
_cell.length_c   1.000
_cell.angle_alpha   90.00
_cell.angle_beta   90.00
_cell.angle_gamma   90.00
#
_symmetry.space_group_name_H-M   'P 1'
#
loop_
_entity.id
_entity.type
_entity.pdbx_description
1 polymer ?
#
loop_
_entity_poly.entity_id
_entity_poly.type
_entity_poly.pdbx_seq_one_letter_code
_entity_poly.pdbx_strand_id
1 'polypeptide(L)'
;MATAGRGFEAHISTEFDVELPDSACVYCGNCIGVCPTGALVFKTEHDMREDNSWDPDNQKVTETICGFCGVGCNLELHTQDEKIVKVTSPSDHSVTEGHLCIKGRFGWQHAHPKN
;
A
#
# COMPACT_ATOMS: atom_id res chain seq x y z
N MET A 1 -11.72 8.44 -2.91
CA MET A 1 -11.91 8.56 -1.45
C MET A 1 -12.62 9.85 -1.15
N ALA A 2 -13.66 9.77 -0.34
CA ALA A 2 -14.47 10.88 0.10
C ALA A 2 -14.86 10.68 1.56
N THR A 3 -15.38 11.72 2.19
CA THR A 3 -16.12 11.62 3.46
C THR A 3 -17.59 11.34 3.16
N ALA A 4 -18.14 10.25 3.69
CA ALA A 4 -19.57 9.93 3.67
C ALA A 4 -20.18 10.16 5.06
N GLY A 5 -21.50 10.39 5.11
CA GLY A 5 -22.21 10.70 6.35
C GLY A 5 -21.92 12.11 6.91
N ARG A 6 -22.33 12.36 8.16
CA ARG A 6 -22.08 13.63 8.89
C ARG A 6 -22.09 13.41 10.41
N GLY A 7 -21.41 14.29 11.15
CA GLY A 7 -21.34 14.20 12.61
C GLY A 7 -20.64 12.92 13.06
N PHE A 8 -21.21 12.23 14.05
CA PHE A 8 -20.66 10.97 14.55
C PHE A 8 -20.72 9.80 13.53
N GLU A 9 -21.56 9.92 12.51
CA GLU A 9 -21.67 8.92 11.42
C GLU A 9 -20.72 9.23 10.25
N ALA A 10 -19.89 10.27 10.36
CA ALA A 10 -18.93 10.63 9.32
C ALA A 10 -17.82 9.58 9.23
N HIS A 11 -17.60 9.03 8.04
CA HIS A 11 -16.56 8.04 7.80
C HIS A 11 -15.91 8.23 6.44
N ILE A 12 -14.71 7.65 6.28
CA ILE A 12 -13.98 7.68 5.02
C ILE A 12 -14.49 6.55 4.13
N SER A 13 -14.90 6.87 2.91
CA SER A 13 -15.47 5.91 1.96
C SER A 13 -15.00 6.18 0.52
N THR A 14 -15.52 5.42 -0.43
CA THR A 14 -15.45 5.73 -1.87
C THR A 14 -16.38 6.92 -2.19
N GLU A 15 -16.29 7.45 -3.40
CA GLU A 15 -17.31 8.36 -3.91
C GLU A 15 -18.67 7.66 -3.96
N PHE A 16 -19.72 8.38 -3.52
CA PHE A 16 -21.09 7.87 -3.39
C PHE A 16 -21.30 6.74 -2.38
N ASP A 17 -20.32 6.42 -1.55
CA ASP A 17 -20.43 5.39 -0.50
C ASP A 17 -20.77 3.99 -1.04
N VAL A 18 -20.13 3.62 -2.14
CA VAL A 18 -20.27 2.30 -2.79
C VAL A 18 -19.04 1.42 -2.56
N GLU A 19 -19.11 0.13 -2.89
CA GLU A 19 -17.94 -0.74 -2.79
C GLU A 19 -16.84 -0.32 -3.79
N LEU A 20 -15.58 -0.68 -3.50
CA LEU A 20 -14.45 -0.37 -4.37
C LEU A 20 -14.66 -0.81 -5.84
N PRO A 21 -15.23 -2.00 -6.14
CA PRO A 21 -15.51 -2.42 -7.52
C PRO A 21 -16.53 -1.55 -8.27
N ASP A 22 -17.45 -0.93 -7.54
CA ASP A 22 -18.50 -0.09 -8.10
C ASP A 22 -18.10 1.40 -8.15
N SER A 23 -16.92 1.72 -7.62
CA SER A 23 -16.33 3.05 -7.63
C SER A 23 -15.39 3.24 -8.84
N ALA A 24 -14.98 4.49 -9.09
CA ALA A 24 -13.92 4.88 -10.00
C ALA A 24 -12.50 4.60 -9.46
N CYS A 25 -12.35 3.90 -8.33
CA CYS A 25 -11.05 3.52 -7.79
C CYS A 25 -10.26 2.64 -8.77
N VAL A 26 -9.02 3.04 -9.06
CA VAL A 26 -8.09 2.29 -9.92
C VAL A 26 -7.15 1.36 -9.14
N TYR A 27 -7.42 1.14 -7.85
CA TYR A 27 -6.65 0.26 -6.96
C TYR A 27 -5.16 0.62 -6.85
N CYS A 28 -4.80 1.90 -6.95
CA CYS A 28 -3.40 2.33 -6.83
C CYS A 28 -2.85 2.26 -5.40
N GLY A 29 -3.72 2.22 -4.39
CA GLY A 29 -3.33 2.10 -2.99
C GLY A 29 -2.58 3.30 -2.42
N ASN A 30 -2.58 4.46 -3.09
CA ASN A 30 -1.95 5.67 -2.54
C ASN A 30 -2.62 6.14 -1.24
N CYS A 31 -3.91 5.82 -1.06
CA CYS A 31 -4.63 6.00 0.19
C CYS A 31 -3.99 5.31 1.40
N ILE A 32 -3.45 4.10 1.20
CA ILE A 32 -2.70 3.37 2.22
C ILE A 32 -1.39 4.11 2.51
N GLY A 33 -0.69 4.56 1.46
CA GLY A 33 0.59 5.25 1.59
C GLY A 33 0.53 6.59 2.33
N VAL A 34 -0.61 7.27 2.31
CA VAL A 34 -0.80 8.56 3.00
C VAL A 34 -1.56 8.45 4.32
N CYS A 35 -2.03 7.26 4.72
CA CYS A 35 -2.86 7.10 5.91
C CYS A 35 -2.02 7.29 7.19
N PRO A 36 -2.24 8.35 7.99
CA PRO A 36 -1.38 8.65 9.14
C PRO A 36 -1.73 7.81 10.38
N THR A 37 -2.94 7.24 10.43
CA THR A 37 -3.46 6.52 11.60
C THR A 37 -3.32 5.00 11.47
N GLY A 38 -2.98 4.49 10.27
CA GLY A 38 -3.03 3.06 9.98
C GLY A 38 -4.45 2.50 9.88
N ALA A 39 -5.48 3.35 9.69
CA ALA A 39 -6.83 2.88 9.36
C ALA A 39 -6.86 2.12 8.02
N LEU A 40 -5.97 2.49 7.10
CA LEU A 40 -5.72 1.76 5.87
C LEU A 40 -4.27 1.26 5.88
N VAL A 41 -4.11 -0.06 5.74
CA VAL A 41 -2.82 -0.75 5.68
C VAL A 41 -2.81 -1.75 4.54
N PHE A 42 -1.63 -2.30 4.23
CA PHE A 42 -1.52 -3.42 3.29
C PHE A 42 -2.28 -4.64 3.83
N LYS A 43 -2.89 -5.44 2.95
CA LYS A 43 -3.56 -6.68 3.36
C LYS A 43 -2.61 -7.62 4.10
N THR A 44 -1.37 -7.78 3.61
CA THR A 44 -0.34 -8.57 4.31
C THR A 44 -0.06 -8.05 5.72
N GLU A 45 0.05 -6.73 5.89
CA GLU A 45 0.25 -6.11 7.21
C GLU A 45 -0.98 -6.31 8.13
N HIS A 46 -2.20 -6.17 7.60
CA HIS A 46 -3.42 -6.48 8.34
C HIS A 46 -3.42 -7.93 8.83
N ASP A 47 -3.15 -8.89 7.94
CA ASP A 47 -3.20 -10.32 8.24
C ASP A 47 -2.15 -10.71 9.28
N MET A 48 -0.92 -10.21 9.13
CA MET A 48 0.16 -10.44 10.10
C MET A 48 -0.11 -9.77 11.46
N ARG A 49 -0.92 -8.71 11.51
CA ARG A 49 -1.35 -8.12 12.79
C ARG A 49 -2.41 -8.99 13.47
N GLU A 50 -3.31 -9.62 12.71
CA GLU A 50 -4.33 -10.52 13.26
C GLU A 50 -3.73 -11.78 13.88
N ASP A 51 -2.66 -12.33 13.30
CA ASP A 51 -1.97 -13.52 13.82
C ASP A 51 -0.78 -13.21 14.75
N ASN A 52 -0.55 -11.92 15.06
CA ASN A 52 0.57 -11.40 15.86
C ASN A 52 1.96 -11.70 15.28
N SER A 53 2.08 -11.98 13.97
CA SER A 53 3.38 -12.14 13.31
C SER A 53 3.97 -10.81 12.80
N TRP A 54 3.26 -9.69 12.88
CA TRP A 54 3.74 -8.38 12.44
C TRP A 54 4.81 -7.81 13.38
N ASP A 55 6.05 -7.73 12.90
CA ASP A 55 7.19 -7.24 13.67
C ASP A 55 7.95 -6.16 12.88
N PRO A 56 7.60 -4.87 13.09
CA PRO A 56 8.29 -3.75 12.43
C PRO A 56 9.77 -3.66 12.75
N ASP A 57 10.20 -4.06 13.95
CA ASP A 57 11.58 -3.89 14.40
C ASP A 57 12.50 -4.90 13.69
N ASN A 58 11.95 -6.02 13.25
CA ASN A 58 12.64 -7.04 12.45
C ASN A 58 12.47 -6.86 10.92
N GLN A 59 11.90 -5.75 10.46
CA GLN A 59 11.79 -5.47 9.03
C GLN A 59 13.05 -4.83 8.45
N LYS A 60 13.51 -5.36 7.32
CA LYS A 60 14.57 -4.76 6.51
C LYS A 60 13.97 -4.05 5.30
N VAL A 61 14.37 -2.79 5.11
CA VAL A 61 14.04 -1.99 3.92
C VAL A 61 15.17 -2.08 2.90
N THR A 62 14.84 -2.44 1.66
CA THR A 62 15.78 -2.45 0.53
C THR A 62 15.26 -1.53 -0.56
N GLU A 63 16.06 -0.54 -0.96
CA GLU A 63 15.72 0.37 -2.05
C GLU A 63 16.08 -0.25 -3.41
N THR A 64 15.18 -0.14 -4.39
CA THR A 64 15.39 -0.60 -5.76
C THR A 64 14.57 0.22 -6.75
N ILE A 65 14.66 -0.09 -8.05
CA ILE A 65 13.92 0.59 -9.11
C ILE A 65 12.82 -0.33 -9.65
N CYS A 66 11.63 0.24 -9.83
CA CYS A 66 10.48 -0.43 -10.43
C CYS A 66 10.74 -0.78 -11.91
N GLY A 67 10.72 -2.08 -12.23
CA GLY A 67 10.93 -2.59 -13.59
C GLY A 67 9.68 -2.69 -14.47
N PHE A 68 8.51 -2.22 -14.02
CA PHE A 68 7.24 -2.45 -14.74
C PHE A 68 6.99 -1.52 -15.93
N CYS A 69 7.60 -0.33 -15.96
CA CYS A 69 7.49 0.63 -17.06
C CYS A 69 8.70 1.57 -17.08
N GLY A 70 8.79 2.45 -18.08
CA GLY A 70 9.93 3.36 -18.26
C GLY A 70 9.99 4.56 -17.31
N VAL A 71 9.08 4.70 -16.34
CA VAL A 71 9.09 5.83 -15.37
C VAL A 71 10.27 5.71 -14.39
N GLY A 72 10.65 4.49 -14.02
CA GLY A 72 11.77 4.27 -13.10
C GLY A 72 11.50 4.73 -11.66
N CYS A 73 10.31 4.47 -11.12
CA CYS A 73 9.98 4.78 -9.73
C CYS A 73 10.93 4.07 -8.75
N ASN A 74 11.42 4.76 -7.72
CA ASN A 74 12.12 4.11 -6.61
C ASN A 74 11.12 3.38 -5.71
N LEU A 75 11.49 2.17 -5.32
CA LEU A 75 10.72 1.28 -4.45
C LEU A 75 11.51 1.01 -3.19
N GLU A 76 10.82 1.05 -2.06
CA GLU A 76 11.31 0.53 -0.78
C GLU A 76 10.61 -0.80 -0.51
N LEU A 77 11.35 -1.89 -0.63
CA LEU A 77 10.87 -3.24 -0.34
C LEU A 77 11.02 -3.49 1.16
N HIS A 78 9.90 -3.62 1.88
CA HIS A 78 9.89 -4.01 3.29
C HIS A 78 9.83 -5.52 3.38
N THR A 79 10.83 -6.11 4.02
CA THR A 79 10.98 -7.57 4.12
C THR A 79 11.00 -8.01 5.58
N GLN A 80 10.27 -9.07 5.90
CA GLN A 80 10.26 -9.76 7.19
C GLN A 80 10.32 -11.26 6.91
N ASP A 81 11.16 -12.00 7.64
CA ASP A 81 11.29 -13.46 7.48
C ASP A 81 11.52 -13.88 6.01
N GLU A 82 12.40 -13.14 5.32
CA GLU A 82 12.74 -13.30 3.89
C GLU A 82 11.57 -13.14 2.90
N LYS A 83 10.43 -12.60 3.36
CA LYS A 83 9.25 -12.31 2.53
C LYS A 83 9.03 -10.81 2.41
N ILE A 84 8.62 -10.37 1.23
CA ILE A 84 8.16 -8.98 1.06
C ILE A 84 6.80 -8.87 1.75
N VAL A 85 6.67 -7.92 2.67
CA VAL A 85 5.42 -7.68 3.41
C VAL A 85 4.67 -6.45 2.91
N LYS A 86 5.40 -5.43 2.45
CA LYS A 86 4.84 -4.25 1.76
C LYS A 86 5.88 -3.54 0.90
N VAL A 87 5.40 -2.66 0.02
CA VAL A 87 6.27 -1.82 -0.83
C VAL A 87 5.82 -0.36 -0.76
N THR A 88 6.75 0.52 -0.40
CA THR A 88 6.57 1.98 -0.38
C THR A 88 7.50 2.66 -1.40
N SER A 89 7.50 3.98 -1.43
CA SER A 89 8.44 4.80 -2.18
C SER A 89 8.89 5.93 -1.24
N PRO A 90 10.15 6.39 -1.33
CA PRO A 90 10.59 7.55 -0.55
C PRO A 90 9.74 8.77 -0.88
N SER A 91 9.31 9.49 0.16
CA SER A 91 8.42 10.66 0.01
C SER A 91 9.10 11.85 -0.63
N ASP A 92 10.42 11.93 -0.55
CA ASP A 92 11.27 12.99 -1.10
C ASP A 92 11.87 12.64 -2.47
N HIS A 93 11.44 11.54 -3.09
CA HIS A 93 11.96 11.09 -4.38
C HIS A 93 11.44 11.96 -5.54
N SER A 94 12.35 12.43 -6.40
CA SER A 94 12.09 13.40 -7.47
C SER A 94 11.12 12.95 -8.57
N VAL A 95 10.89 11.64 -8.71
CA VAL A 95 10.02 11.09 -9.75
C VAL A 95 8.60 10.84 -9.24
N THR A 96 8.46 10.43 -7.98
CA THR A 96 7.22 9.85 -7.46
C THR A 96 6.69 10.51 -6.21
N GLU A 97 7.51 11.20 -5.42
CA GLU A 97 7.10 11.86 -4.18
C GLU A 97 6.31 10.90 -3.24
N GLY A 98 6.74 9.63 -3.17
CA GLY A 98 6.07 8.57 -2.39
C GLY A 98 4.87 7.88 -3.07
N HIS A 99 4.41 8.38 -4.22
CA HIS A 99 3.29 7.79 -4.96
C HIS A 99 3.71 6.65 -5.86
N LEU A 100 2.88 5.60 -5.90
CA LEU A 100 3.10 4.44 -6.76
C LEU A 100 1.81 4.09 -7.48
N CYS A 101 1.94 3.58 -8.70
CA CYS A 101 0.83 2.92 -9.38
C CYS A 101 0.61 1.52 -8.77
N ILE A 102 -0.51 0.89 -9.14
CA ILE A 102 -0.85 -0.47 -8.69
C ILE A 102 0.30 -1.48 -8.90
N LYS A 103 1.03 -1.37 -10.01
CA LYS A 103 2.14 -2.28 -10.33
C LYS A 103 3.35 -2.09 -9.40
N GLY A 104 3.75 -0.84 -9.15
CA GLY A 104 4.85 -0.55 -8.23
C GLY A 104 4.52 -0.94 -6.79
N ARG A 105 3.27 -0.72 -6.36
CA ARG A 105 2.84 -0.95 -4.97
C ARG A 105 2.53 -2.41 -4.64
N PHE A 106 1.94 -3.14 -5.57
CA PHE A 106 1.42 -4.50 -5.32
C PHE A 106 1.95 -5.56 -6.28
N GLY A 107 2.69 -5.18 -7.32
CA GLY A 107 3.20 -6.12 -8.33
C GLY A 107 4.19 -7.14 -7.78
N TRP A 108 4.85 -6.86 -6.65
CA TRP A 108 5.79 -7.76 -5.98
C TRP A 108 5.21 -9.13 -5.61
N GLN A 109 3.88 -9.25 -5.50
CA GLN A 109 3.23 -10.50 -5.12
C GLN A 109 3.55 -11.66 -6.08
N HIS A 110 3.91 -11.40 -7.34
CA HIS A 110 4.34 -12.45 -8.26
C HIS A 110 5.66 -13.13 -7.84
N ALA A 111 6.47 -12.48 -7.01
CA ALA A 111 7.73 -13.03 -6.49
C ALA A 111 7.49 -14.12 -5.42
N HIS A 112 6.27 -14.17 -4.87
CA HIS A 112 5.84 -15.19 -3.92
C HIS A 112 4.75 -16.07 -4.56
N PRO A 113 5.11 -17.09 -5.34
CA PRO A 113 4.13 -18.00 -5.92
C PRO A 113 3.25 -18.57 -4.80
N LYS A 114 1.93 -18.47 -4.99
CA LYS A 114 0.96 -19.16 -4.13
C LYS A 114 1.08 -20.66 -4.44
N ASN A 115 1.52 -21.44 -3.47
CA ASN A 115 1.32 -22.89 -3.50
C ASN A 115 -0.17 -23.21 -3.36
#